data_AF-A0A1M7LM78-F1
#
_entry.id   AF-A0A1M7LM78-F1
#
_cell.length_a   1.000
_cell.length_b   1.000
_cell.length_c   1.000
_cell.angle_alpha   90.00
_cell.angle_beta   90.00
_cell.angle_gamma   90.00
#
_symmetry.space_group_name_H-M   'P 1'
#
loop_
_entity.id
_entity.type
_entity.pdbx_description
1 polymer ?
#
loop_
_entity_poly.entity_id
_entity_poly.type
_entity_poly.pdbx_seq_one_letter_code
_entity_poly.pdbx_strand_id
1 'polypeptide(L)'
;MKQKKYWEILLEKHREKGKDGLTIPFIIGSQNYLENNSYKQNISELIYDIVSSNLFEVCIRYCITTNTFIAEIRKEKNGCYYPKIDNNEQNKLSVGIYHKTDFGESIKELIEYLIDKFQNPIDNKTYSAEPNTYERTVQWNEFSEKDKIFIKKCFK
;
A
#
# COMPACT_ATOMS: atom_id res chain seq x y z
N MET A 1 -4.79 22.71 10.46
CA MET A 1 -4.83 21.24 10.26
C MET A 1 -3.77 20.88 9.24
N LYS A 2 -2.95 19.84 9.46
CA LYS A 2 -2.01 19.37 8.42
C LYS A 2 -2.83 18.81 7.25
N GLN A 3 -2.46 19.19 6.02
CA GLN A 3 -3.07 18.63 4.81
C GLN A 3 -2.71 17.14 4.73
N LYS A 4 -3.72 16.28 4.57
CA LYS A 4 -3.51 14.82 4.43
C LYS A 4 -2.97 14.51 3.05
N LYS A 5 -2.04 13.56 2.97
CA LYS A 5 -1.52 13.01 1.71
C LYS A 5 -2.58 12.11 1.07
N TYR A 6 -2.53 11.92 -0.25
CA TYR A 6 -3.57 11.16 -0.96
C TYR A 6 -3.72 9.72 -0.45
N TRP A 7 -2.61 9.04 -0.17
CA TRP A 7 -2.62 7.68 0.35
C TRP A 7 -3.17 7.62 1.78
N GLU A 8 -2.98 8.67 2.58
CA GLU A 8 -3.54 8.75 3.93
C GLU A 8 -5.07 8.79 3.85
N ILE A 9 -5.61 9.63 2.96
CA ILE A 9 -7.05 9.74 2.71
C ILE A 9 -7.64 8.41 2.24
N LEU A 10 -6.96 7.73 1.30
CA LEU A 10 -7.41 6.44 0.78
C LEU A 10 -7.49 5.38 1.87
N LEU A 11 -6.44 5.22 2.67
CA LEU A 11 -6.39 4.20 3.72
C LEU A 11 -7.43 4.47 4.82
N GLU A 12 -7.60 5.72 5.24
CA GLU A 12 -8.64 6.08 6.21
C GLU A 12 -10.04 5.81 5.67
N LYS A 13 -10.36 6.28 4.45
CA LYS A 13 -11.67 6.06 3.82
C LYS A 13 -11.95 4.58 3.56
N HIS A 14 -10.92 3.79 3.28
CA HIS A 14 -11.06 2.34 3.12
C HIS A 14 -11.36 1.67 4.47
N ARG A 15 -10.66 2.07 5.52
CA ARG A 15 -10.89 1.59 6.89
C ARG A 15 -12.27 1.98 7.43
N GLU A 16 -12.75 3.19 7.15
CA GLU A 16 -14.11 3.65 7.50
C GLU A 16 -15.21 2.75 6.90
N LYS A 17 -14.93 2.09 5.77
CA LYS A 17 -15.83 1.09 5.14
C LYS A 17 -15.69 -0.31 5.73
N GLY A 18 -14.94 -0.47 6.82
CA GLY A 18 -14.69 -1.77 7.46
C GLY A 18 -13.76 -2.69 6.65
N LYS A 19 -12.92 -2.13 5.77
CA LYS A 19 -11.94 -2.88 4.99
C LYS A 19 -10.55 -2.78 5.60
N ASP A 20 -9.69 -3.75 5.28
CA ASP A 20 -8.38 -3.87 5.90
C ASP A 20 -7.37 -2.86 5.36
N GLY A 21 -7.17 -2.83 4.04
CA GLY A 21 -6.13 -2.00 3.42
C GLY A 21 -6.18 -2.07 1.90
N LEU A 22 -5.23 -1.41 1.25
CA LEU A 22 -5.13 -1.29 -0.20
C LEU A 22 -3.78 -1.82 -0.67
N THR A 23 -3.70 -2.39 -1.87
CA THR A 23 -2.43 -2.80 -2.46
C THR A 23 -1.60 -1.58 -2.87
N ILE A 24 -0.28 -1.74 -2.97
CA ILE A 24 0.61 -0.67 -3.45
C ILE A 24 0.24 -0.22 -4.88
N PRO A 25 -0.02 -1.13 -5.85
CA PRO A 25 -0.54 -0.73 -7.17
C PRO A 25 -1.81 0.12 -7.11
N PHE A 26 -2.77 -0.24 -6.24
CA PHE A 26 -4.01 0.54 -6.09
C PHE A 26 -3.71 1.97 -5.64
N ILE A 27 -2.86 2.12 -4.61
CA ILE A 27 -2.47 3.43 -4.07
C ILE A 27 -1.76 4.24 -5.16
N ILE A 28 -0.75 3.67 -5.83
CA ILE A 28 -0.01 4.36 -6.89
C ILE A 28 -0.92 4.76 -8.06
N GLY A 29 -1.76 3.85 -8.53
CA GLY A 29 -2.68 4.08 -9.66
C GLY A 29 -3.72 5.16 -9.37
N SER A 30 -4.13 5.31 -8.11
CA SER A 30 -5.11 6.32 -7.70
C SER A 30 -4.64 7.77 -7.95
N GLN A 31 -3.32 7.99 -8.04
CA GLN A 31 -2.74 9.31 -8.33
C GLN A 31 -3.19 9.87 -9.68
N ASN A 32 -3.66 9.02 -10.60
CA ASN A 32 -4.25 9.43 -11.87
C ASN A 32 -5.59 10.16 -11.73
N TYR A 33 -6.17 10.20 -10.53
CA TYR A 33 -7.43 10.88 -10.21
C TYR A 33 -7.24 12.13 -9.34
N LEU A 34 -5.99 12.50 -9.06
CA LEU A 34 -5.65 13.78 -8.43
C LEU A 34 -5.75 14.92 -9.45
N GLU A 35 -5.75 16.17 -8.96
CA GLU A 35 -5.78 17.35 -9.83
C GLU A 35 -4.60 17.36 -10.82
N ASN A 36 -4.87 17.86 -12.04
CA ASN A 36 -3.88 17.95 -13.11
C ASN A 36 -2.63 18.70 -12.61
N ASN A 37 -1.45 18.10 -12.79
CA ASN A 37 -0.11 18.53 -12.32
C ASN A 37 0.33 18.07 -10.92
N SER A 38 -0.44 17.21 -10.25
CA SER A 38 0.03 16.58 -9.01
C SER A 38 1.25 15.69 -9.27
N TYR A 39 2.26 15.76 -8.39
CA TYR A 39 3.40 14.87 -8.39
C TYR A 39 2.95 13.41 -8.26
N LYS A 40 3.48 12.51 -9.11
CA LYS A 40 3.16 11.08 -9.06
C LYS A 40 4.31 10.32 -8.46
N GLN A 41 4.12 9.87 -7.23
CA GLN A 41 5.03 9.02 -6.50
C GLN A 41 5.17 7.65 -7.16
N ASN A 42 6.38 7.09 -7.14
CA ASN A 42 6.66 5.67 -7.36
C ASN A 42 6.62 4.88 -6.03
N ILE A 43 6.91 3.56 -6.08
CA ILE A 43 6.90 2.69 -4.89
C ILE A 43 7.88 3.19 -3.82
N SER A 44 9.13 3.46 -4.20
CA SER A 44 10.18 3.90 -3.26
C SER A 44 9.76 5.19 -2.54
N GLU A 45 9.25 6.15 -3.31
CA GLU A 45 8.80 7.44 -2.78
C GLU A 45 7.61 7.28 -1.85
N LEU A 46 6.62 6.46 -2.20
CA LEU A 46 5.50 6.13 -1.32
C LEU A 46 5.99 5.52 0.00
N ILE A 47 6.94 4.59 -0.04
CA ILE A 47 7.47 3.96 1.18
C ILE A 47 8.21 4.96 2.07
N TYR A 48 9.10 5.79 1.52
CA TYR A 48 9.76 6.84 2.31
C TYR A 48 8.77 7.90 2.84
N ASP A 49 7.72 8.18 2.07
CA ASP A 49 6.68 9.13 2.45
C ASP A 49 5.77 8.61 3.58
N ILE A 50 5.57 7.27 3.65
CA ILE A 50 4.93 6.58 4.76
C ILE A 50 5.84 6.58 6.00
N VAL A 51 7.13 6.24 5.85
CA VAL A 51 8.11 6.22 6.94
C VAL A 51 8.19 7.59 7.64
N SER A 52 8.05 8.67 6.88
CA SER A 52 8.07 10.05 7.39
C SER A 52 6.69 10.60 7.81
N SER A 53 5.61 9.82 7.70
CA SER A 53 4.27 10.26 8.08
C SER A 53 4.11 10.43 9.59
N ASN A 54 3.22 11.34 9.99
CA ASN A 54 2.92 11.63 11.39
C ASN A 54 1.49 11.28 11.81
N LEU A 55 0.62 10.85 10.90
CA LEU A 55 -0.81 10.68 11.21
C LEU A 55 -1.12 9.33 11.84
N PHE A 56 -0.61 8.24 11.28
CA PHE A 56 -0.81 6.90 11.78
C PHE A 56 0.32 5.99 11.31
N GLU A 57 0.42 4.82 11.92
CA GLU A 57 1.33 3.76 11.48
C GLU A 57 0.67 2.93 10.38
N VAL A 58 1.46 2.60 9.35
CA VAL A 58 1.07 1.70 8.26
C VAL A 58 1.73 0.35 8.47
N CYS A 59 0.98 -0.73 8.27
CA CYS A 59 1.50 -2.08 8.23
C CYS A 59 1.35 -2.67 6.81
N ILE A 60 2.44 -3.19 6.25
CA ILE A 60 2.40 -3.99 5.03
C ILE A 60 2.31 -5.46 5.41
N ARG A 61 1.22 -6.12 5.03
CA ARG A 61 1.01 -7.53 5.35
C ARG A 61 0.29 -8.27 4.24
N TYR A 62 0.41 -9.59 4.28
CA TYR A 62 -0.31 -10.46 3.37
C TYR A 62 -1.80 -10.47 3.70
N CYS A 63 -2.63 -10.37 2.67
CA CYS A 63 -4.07 -10.48 2.75
C CYS A 63 -4.51 -11.76 2.03
N ILE A 64 -5.05 -12.71 2.80
CA ILE A 64 -5.54 -14.00 2.28
C ILE A 64 -6.66 -13.77 1.26
N THR A 65 -7.53 -12.79 1.48
CA THR A 65 -8.68 -12.53 0.60
C THR A 65 -8.28 -12.07 -0.79
N THR A 66 -7.16 -11.36 -0.96
CA THR A 66 -6.69 -10.89 -2.27
C THR A 66 -5.47 -11.66 -2.78
N ASN A 67 -4.99 -12.65 -2.01
CA ASN A 67 -3.76 -13.41 -2.27
C ASN A 67 -2.52 -12.52 -2.55
N THR A 68 -2.43 -11.35 -1.91
CA THR A 68 -1.30 -10.44 -2.10
C THR A 68 -1.09 -9.51 -0.89
N PHE A 69 -0.05 -8.67 -0.93
CA PHE A 69 0.22 -7.71 0.14
C PHE A 69 -0.62 -6.45 0.02
N ILE A 70 -1.09 -5.98 1.16
CA ILE A 70 -1.79 -4.70 1.32
C ILE A 70 -1.04 -3.83 2.32
N ALA A 71 -1.11 -2.53 2.12
CA ALA A 71 -0.83 -1.53 3.13
C ALA A 71 -2.13 -1.23 3.88
N GLU A 72 -2.11 -1.33 5.21
CA GLU A 72 -3.23 -1.01 6.08
C GLU A 72 -2.81 -0.03 7.17
N ILE A 73 -3.77 0.72 7.71
CA ILE A 73 -3.54 1.41 8.98
C ILE A 73 -3.40 0.34 10.06
N ARG A 74 -2.29 0.35 10.80
CA ARG A 74 -1.94 -0.73 11.72
C ARG A 74 -3.06 -1.02 12.73
N LYS A 75 -3.19 -2.31 13.03
CA LYS A 75 -3.97 -2.87 14.14
C LYS A 75 -2.99 -3.45 15.15
N GLU A 76 -3.11 -3.05 16.42
CA GLU A 76 -2.15 -3.41 17.49
C GLU A 76 -1.98 -4.92 17.71
N LYS A 77 -2.99 -5.72 17.36
CA LYS A 77 -3.01 -7.17 17.59
C LYS A 77 -2.18 -7.97 16.57
N ASN A 78 -1.72 -7.34 15.49
CA ASN A 78 -0.99 -8.03 14.42
C ASN A 78 0.50 -8.12 14.77
N GLY A 79 1.06 -9.33 14.75
CA GLY A 79 2.50 -9.53 14.89
C GLY A 79 3.27 -8.90 13.73
N CYS A 80 4.17 -7.97 14.03
CA CYS A 80 4.91 -7.21 13.04
C CYS A 80 6.34 -6.93 13.49
N TYR A 81 7.19 -6.55 12.55
CA TYR A 81 8.50 -5.94 12.82
C TYR A 81 8.61 -4.60 12.11
N TYR A 82 9.58 -3.78 12.52
CA TYR A 82 9.84 -2.47 11.94
C TYR A 82 11.11 -2.53 11.09
N PRO A 83 11.04 -2.35 9.76
CA PRO A 83 12.22 -2.23 8.93
C PRO A 83 13.08 -1.02 9.32
N LYS A 84 14.37 -1.09 9.01
CA LYS A 84 15.40 -0.16 9.48
C LYS A 84 15.94 0.76 8.37
N ILE A 85 16.35 1.97 8.76
CA ILE A 85 17.23 2.87 7.98
C ILE A 85 18.46 3.13 8.84
N ASP A 86 19.66 2.83 8.33
CA ASP A 86 20.92 2.97 9.08
C ASP A 86 20.86 2.35 10.49
N ASN A 87 20.29 1.14 10.58
CA ASN A 87 20.02 0.38 11.82
C ASN A 87 18.98 0.99 12.78
N ASN A 88 18.33 2.10 12.44
CA ASN A 88 17.25 2.68 13.23
C ASN A 88 15.88 2.17 12.75
N GLU A 89 15.08 1.61 13.66
CA GLU A 89 13.72 1.14 13.36
C GLU A 89 12.79 2.30 12.97
N GLN A 90 11.97 2.07 11.95
CA GLN A 90 11.02 3.07 11.45
C GLN A 90 9.62 2.82 12.00
N ASN A 91 9.27 3.45 13.12
CA ASN A 91 8.01 3.20 13.85
C ASN A 91 6.70 3.59 13.12
N LYS A 92 6.79 4.19 11.93
CA LYS A 92 5.64 4.56 11.08
C LYS A 92 5.31 3.53 10.01
N LEU A 93 6.22 2.61 9.76
CA LEU A 93 6.04 1.51 8.82
C LEU A 93 6.41 0.21 9.51
N SER A 94 5.46 -0.71 9.59
CA SER A 94 5.71 -2.08 10.03
C SER A 94 5.36 -3.08 8.93
N VAL A 95 5.87 -4.30 9.10
CA VAL A 95 5.67 -5.40 8.15
C VAL A 95 5.24 -6.65 8.93
N GLY A 96 4.31 -7.43 8.36
CA GLY A 96 3.85 -8.68 8.97
C GLY A 96 5.00 -9.65 9.27
N ILE A 97 5.04 -10.17 10.50
CA ILE A 97 6.22 -10.92 11.02
C ILE A 97 6.58 -12.16 10.19
N TYR A 98 5.58 -12.85 9.63
CA TYR A 98 5.77 -14.07 8.86
C TYR A 98 6.48 -13.87 7.51
N HIS A 99 6.63 -12.62 7.07
CA HIS A 99 7.29 -12.28 5.81
C HIS A 99 8.61 -11.54 6.01
N LYS A 100 9.16 -11.55 7.24
CA LYS A 100 10.44 -10.91 7.54
C LYS A 100 11.58 -11.41 6.65
N THR A 101 11.60 -12.70 6.34
CA THR A 101 12.61 -13.30 5.44
C THR A 101 12.45 -12.83 4.00
N ASP A 102 11.21 -12.58 3.56
CA ASP A 102 10.92 -12.14 2.18
C ASP A 102 11.28 -10.67 2.01
N PHE A 103 10.90 -9.84 2.98
CA PHE A 103 11.04 -8.38 2.94
C PHE A 103 12.39 -7.85 3.42
N GLY A 104 13.21 -8.67 4.08
CA GLY A 104 14.46 -8.24 4.70
C GLY A 104 14.26 -7.47 6.02
N GLU A 105 15.33 -6.84 6.52
CA GLU A 105 15.27 -6.03 7.76
C GLU A 105 15.36 -4.53 7.49
N SER A 106 15.75 -4.12 6.29
CA SER A 106 15.94 -2.72 5.92
C SER A 106 14.79 -2.20 5.04
N ILE A 107 14.59 -0.88 5.07
CA ILE A 107 13.65 -0.21 4.16
C ILE A 107 14.06 -0.43 2.69
N LYS A 108 15.36 -0.52 2.41
CA LYS A 108 15.87 -0.77 1.07
C LYS A 108 15.43 -2.14 0.53
N GLU A 109 15.64 -3.21 1.32
CA GLU A 109 15.22 -4.57 0.95
C GLU A 109 13.69 -4.65 0.77
N LEU A 110 12.94 -4.01 1.67
CA LEU A 110 11.48 -3.92 1.55
C LEU A 110 11.06 -3.27 0.23
N ILE A 111 11.68 -2.14 -0.14
CA ILE A 111 11.40 -1.44 -1.40
C ILE A 111 11.74 -2.33 -2.60
N GLU A 112 12.91 -2.96 -2.61
CA GLU A 112 13.35 -3.86 -3.68
C GLU A 112 12.35 -5.01 -3.89
N TYR A 113 11.91 -5.65 -2.80
CA TYR A 113 10.89 -6.70 -2.84
C TYR A 113 9.54 -6.18 -3.37
N LEU A 114 9.10 -5.00 -2.92
CA LEU A 114 7.83 -4.41 -3.37
C LEU A 114 7.88 -4.02 -4.84
N ILE A 115 9.03 -3.52 -5.34
CA ILE A 115 9.23 -3.21 -6.75
C ILE A 115 9.17 -4.51 -7.57
N ASP A 116 9.94 -5.53 -7.21
CA ASP A 116 9.90 -6.83 -7.91
C ASP A 116 8.46 -7.37 -8.01
N LYS A 117 7.72 -7.27 -6.91
CA LYS A 117 6.35 -7.80 -6.83
C LYS A 117 5.29 -6.95 -7.55
N PHE A 118 5.44 -5.63 -7.61
CA PHE A 118 4.36 -4.71 -7.97
C PHE A 118 4.67 -3.77 -9.13
N GLN A 119 5.90 -3.70 -9.63
CA GLN A 119 6.23 -2.81 -10.74
C GLN A 119 5.49 -3.21 -12.02
N ASN A 120 5.44 -4.51 -12.34
CA ASN A 120 4.76 -5.02 -13.53
C ASN A 120 3.27 -4.59 -13.62
N PRO A 121 2.40 -4.84 -12.61
CA PRO A 121 1.02 -4.38 -12.67
C PRO A 121 0.89 -2.85 -12.73
N ILE A 122 1.83 -2.10 -12.13
CA ILE A 122 1.83 -0.63 -12.21
C ILE A 122 2.12 -0.16 -13.65
N ASP A 123 3.13 -0.73 -14.29
CA ASP A 123 3.54 -0.40 -15.67
C ASP A 123 2.44 -0.76 -16.67
N ASN A 124 1.75 -1.88 -16.44
CA ASN A 124 0.62 -2.35 -17.24
C ASN A 124 -0.73 -1.69 -16.89
N LYS A 125 -0.74 -0.74 -15.95
CA LYS A 125 -1.95 -0.01 -15.50
C LYS A 125 -3.05 -0.92 -14.92
N THR A 126 -2.68 -2.08 -14.39
CA THR A 126 -3.58 -3.05 -13.75
C THR A 126 -3.48 -2.94 -12.23
N TYR A 127 -4.13 -1.92 -11.67
CA TYR A 127 -3.97 -1.51 -10.27
C TYR A 127 -4.87 -2.25 -9.25
N SER A 128 -5.93 -2.93 -9.71
CA SER A 128 -6.89 -3.62 -8.84
C SER A 128 -6.53 -5.09 -8.68
N ALA A 129 -6.45 -5.53 -7.43
CA ALA A 129 -6.18 -6.92 -7.08
C ALA A 129 -7.49 -7.67 -6.81
N GLU A 130 -7.72 -8.75 -7.55
CA GLU A 130 -8.77 -9.72 -7.27
C GLU A 130 -8.14 -11.10 -7.01
N PRO A 131 -8.68 -11.90 -6.07
CA PRO A 131 -8.17 -13.24 -5.88
C PRO A 131 -8.46 -14.08 -7.12
N ASN A 132 -7.42 -14.73 -7.66
CA ASN A 132 -7.65 -15.88 -8.51
C ASN A 132 -8.10 -17.03 -7.61
N THR A 133 -9.30 -17.58 -7.86
CA THR A 133 -9.89 -18.65 -7.04
C THR A 133 -9.37 -20.03 -7.41
N TYR A 134 -8.83 -20.18 -8.62
CA TYR A 134 -8.35 -21.47 -9.15
C TYR A 134 -6.87 -21.69 -8.83
N GLU A 135 -6.09 -20.64 -8.93
CA GLU A 135 -4.68 -20.62 -8.60
C GLU A 135 -4.53 -19.67 -7.42
N ARG A 136 -3.79 -20.03 -6.36
CA ARG A 136 -3.61 -19.18 -5.16
C ARG A 136 -2.72 -17.97 -5.47
N THR A 137 -3.16 -17.16 -6.42
CA THR A 137 -2.48 -16.04 -7.04
C THR A 137 -3.44 -14.85 -7.06
N VAL A 138 -2.89 -13.68 -7.40
CA VAL A 138 -3.66 -12.46 -7.60
C VAL A 138 -3.87 -12.25 -9.10
N GLN A 139 -5.08 -11.91 -9.49
CA GLN A 139 -5.37 -11.38 -10.81
C GLN A 139 -5.35 -9.85 -10.73
N TRP A 140 -4.51 -9.23 -11.56
CA TRP A 140 -4.41 -7.78 -11.67
C TRP A 140 -5.27 -7.27 -12.82
N ASN A 141 -6.20 -6.37 -12.50
CA ASN A 141 -7.12 -5.77 -13.45
C ASN A 141 -6.98 -4.25 -13.42
N GLU A 142 -7.45 -3.58 -14.48
CA GLU A 142 -7.69 -2.14 -14.41
C GLU A 142 -8.69 -1.80 -13.29
N PHE A 143 -8.74 -0.53 -12.87
CA PHE A 143 -9.75 -0.10 -11.91
C PHE A 143 -11.17 -0.41 -12.41
N SER A 144 -11.95 -1.11 -11.59
CA SER A 144 -13.37 -1.28 -11.81
C SER A 144 -14.10 0.06 -11.64
N GLU A 145 -15.33 0.18 -12.14
CA GLU A 145 -16.15 1.38 -11.90
C GLU A 145 -16.36 1.65 -10.40
N LYS A 146 -16.41 0.59 -9.57
CA LYS A 146 -16.50 0.73 -8.11
C LYS A 146 -15.23 1.37 -7.52
N ASP A 147 -14.06 0.97 -8.02
CA ASP A 147 -12.77 1.54 -7.60
C ASP A 147 -12.68 3.01 -7.98
N LYS A 148 -13.02 3.34 -9.24
CA LYS A 148 -13.04 4.72 -9.73
C LYS A 148 -13.97 5.61 -8.90
N ILE A 149 -15.16 5.12 -8.57
CA ILE A 149 -16.12 5.85 -7.71
C ILE A 149 -15.55 6.05 -6.31
N PHE A 150 -14.90 5.03 -5.73
CA PHE A 150 -14.27 5.15 -4.43
C PHE A 150 -13.15 6.19 -4.43
N ILE A 151 -12.21 6.10 -5.38
CA ILE A 151 -11.08 7.03 -5.50
C ILE A 151 -11.57 8.46 -5.67
N LYS A 152 -12.50 8.70 -6.61
CA LYS A 152 -13.09 10.03 -6.83
C LYS A 152 -13.81 10.59 -5.60
N LYS A 153 -14.40 9.74 -4.75
CA LYS A 153 -15.03 10.18 -3.49
C LYS A 153 -14.00 10.52 -2.40
N CYS A 154 -12.78 9.98 -2.49
CA CYS A 154 -11.71 10.30 -1.54
C CYS A 154 -11.14 11.70 -1.79
N PHE A 155 -11.09 12.13 -3.06
CA PHE A 155 -10.45 13.41 -3.45
C PHE A 155 -11.45 14.54 -3.75
N LYS A 156 -12.72 14.37 -3.36
CA LYS A 156 -13.75 15.42 -3.37
C LYS A 156 -13.86 16.04 -2.00
#